data_AF-A0A428Y3I8-F1
#
_entry.id   AF-A0A428Y3I8-F1
#
_cell.length_a   1.000
_cell.length_b   1.000
_cell.length_c   1.000
_cell.angle_alpha   90.00
_cell.angle_beta   90.00
_cell.angle_gamma   90.00
#
_symmetry.space_group_name_H-M   'P 1'
#
loop_
_entity.id
_entity.type
_entity.pdbx_description
1 polymer ?
#
loop_
_entity_poly.entity_id
_entity_poly.type
_entity_poly.pdbx_seq_one_letter_code
_entity_poly.pdbx_strand_id
1 'polypeptide(L)'
;MPAYVTDRPVFQVTPEPDARALPTRYGLADERAWLRSTLPAEFEAASAEVAGVLAGHPGFRPGPDTMADAIAVRLYLGALGDGLDAVLRNGEPGPQVPFARCVSGGLSRLPAYRGATVLAAGLTADDLAEIRQRRILTDWGFTQALAEPHAGLSGGTDVLIWSLSARRTRLLEPRDGHRADDRVVFLPGTSFKVLDAAEPGPGMRGRLLLREVAADEPDRGHVPFDDLTAAALHRAVEQWRAPGLPSVVGPAALHRFTAVPGMFPAVPTG
;
A
#
# COMPACT_ATOMS: atom_id res chain seq x y z
N MET A 1 -23.77 -6.04 -31.39
CA MET A 1 -24.04 -5.44 -30.06
C MET A 1 -22.75 -4.73 -29.63
N PRO A 2 -22.81 -3.46 -29.24
CA PRO A 2 -21.66 -2.56 -29.22
C PRO A 2 -20.70 -2.86 -28.07
N ALA A 3 -19.43 -2.51 -28.28
CA ALA A 3 -18.38 -2.53 -27.27
C ALA A 3 -18.79 -1.66 -26.08
N TYR A 4 -18.96 -2.26 -24.90
CA TYR A 4 -18.92 -1.52 -23.65
C TYR A 4 -17.46 -1.12 -23.41
N VAL A 5 -17.06 0.02 -23.97
CA VAL A 5 -15.98 0.80 -23.38
C VAL A 5 -16.51 1.21 -22.01
N THR A 6 -16.06 0.52 -20.97
CA THR A 6 -16.39 0.91 -19.60
C THR A 6 -15.58 2.16 -19.31
N ASP A 7 -16.24 3.31 -19.44
CA ASP A 7 -15.75 4.65 -19.12
C ASP A 7 -15.62 4.81 -17.58
N ARG A 8 -14.93 3.86 -16.93
CA ARG A 8 -14.49 4.06 -15.55
C ARG A 8 -13.32 5.02 -15.60
N PRO A 9 -13.32 6.09 -14.80
CA PRO A 9 -12.16 6.97 -14.72
C PRO A 9 -10.95 6.11 -14.38
N VAL A 10 -9.81 6.32 -15.05
CA VAL A 10 -8.56 5.58 -14.78
C VAL A 10 -8.10 5.79 -13.33
N PHE A 11 -8.55 6.90 -12.71
CA PHE A 11 -8.14 7.35 -11.40
C PHE A 11 -9.30 7.42 -10.42
N GLN A 12 -8.99 7.04 -9.18
CA GLN A 12 -9.93 7.00 -8.09
C GLN A 12 -10.44 8.41 -7.75
N VAL A 13 -11.72 8.45 -7.36
CA VAL A 13 -12.34 9.62 -6.74
C VAL A 13 -12.44 9.37 -5.24
N THR A 14 -12.70 10.42 -4.46
CA THR A 14 -12.93 10.28 -3.02
C THR A 14 -14.22 9.48 -2.77
N PRO A 15 -14.15 8.29 -2.13
CA PRO A 15 -15.35 7.50 -1.82
C PRO A 15 -16.20 8.17 -0.75
N GLU A 16 -17.44 7.72 -0.62
CA GLU A 16 -18.28 8.08 0.52
C GLU A 16 -17.65 7.59 1.85
N PRO A 17 -17.89 8.26 2.99
CA PRO A 17 -17.25 7.92 4.26
C PRO A 17 -17.43 6.47 4.73
N ASP A 18 -18.55 5.84 4.38
CA ASP A 18 -18.88 4.46 4.71
C ASP A 18 -18.11 3.43 3.86
N ALA A 19 -17.59 3.82 2.70
CA ALA A 19 -16.71 3.01 1.86
C ALA A 19 -15.22 3.15 2.21
N ARG A 20 -14.85 4.10 3.08
CA ARG A 20 -13.45 4.36 3.44
C ARG A 20 -12.97 3.41 4.55
N ALA A 21 -11.81 2.80 4.32
CA ALA A 21 -11.08 1.98 5.28
C ALA A 21 -10.30 2.79 6.33
N LEU A 22 -10.83 3.94 6.74
CA LEU A 22 -10.24 4.81 7.77
C LEU A 22 -10.96 4.62 9.11
N PRO A 23 -10.25 4.74 10.25
CA PRO A 23 -10.90 4.77 11.56
C PRO A 23 -11.97 5.85 11.63
N THR A 24 -13.11 5.51 12.23
CA THR A 24 -14.23 6.45 12.38
C THR A 24 -14.03 7.32 13.62
N ARG A 25 -14.77 8.44 13.70
CA ARG A 25 -14.82 9.27 14.91
C ARG A 25 -15.35 8.54 16.15
N TYR A 26 -16.02 7.40 15.97
CA TYR A 26 -16.60 6.58 17.04
C TYR A 26 -15.65 5.46 17.51
N GLY A 27 -14.46 5.37 16.93
CA GLY A 27 -13.54 4.27 17.17
C GLY A 27 -13.81 3.06 16.27
N LEU A 28 -13.32 1.89 16.70
CA LEU A 28 -13.33 0.63 15.95
C LEU A 28 -13.96 -0.54 16.72
N ALA A 29 -14.77 -0.25 17.76
CA ALA A 29 -15.31 -1.29 18.62
C ALA A 29 -16.21 -2.26 17.84
N ASP A 30 -17.10 -1.72 17.00
CA ASP A 30 -18.03 -2.49 16.17
C ASP A 30 -17.29 -3.28 15.10
N GLU A 31 -16.29 -2.68 14.44
CA GLU A 31 -15.47 -3.36 13.44
C GLU A 31 -14.66 -4.52 14.04
N ARG A 32 -14.14 -4.36 15.27
CA ARG A 32 -13.43 -5.44 15.97
C ARG A 32 -14.38 -6.54 16.43
N ALA A 33 -15.61 -6.20 16.82
CA ALA A 33 -16.63 -7.20 17.13
C ALA A 33 -17.02 -7.97 15.86
N TRP A 34 -17.22 -7.26 14.75
CA TRP A 34 -17.47 -7.83 13.43
C TRP A 34 -16.36 -8.82 13.06
N LEU A 35 -15.09 -8.42 13.15
CA LEU A 35 -13.93 -9.26 12.82
C LEU A 35 -13.96 -10.61 13.55
N ARG A 36 -14.18 -10.59 14.88
CA ARG A 36 -14.24 -11.81 15.70
C ARG A 36 -15.43 -12.69 15.35
N SER A 37 -16.57 -12.09 15.03
CA SER A 37 -17.79 -12.83 14.71
C SER A 37 -17.81 -13.41 13.30
N THR A 38 -17.21 -12.72 12.33
CA THR A 38 -17.24 -13.09 10.91
C THR A 38 -16.09 -14.00 10.51
N LEU A 39 -14.91 -13.82 11.14
CA LEU A 39 -13.69 -14.61 10.84
C LEU A 39 -13.16 -15.34 12.09
N PRO A 40 -14.00 -16.13 12.82
CA PRO A 40 -13.60 -16.71 14.09
C PRO A 40 -12.46 -17.72 13.95
N ALA A 41 -12.47 -18.54 12.89
CA ALA A 41 -11.45 -19.57 12.69
C ALA A 41 -10.08 -18.94 12.38
N GLU A 42 -10.05 -17.96 11.49
CA GLU A 42 -8.86 -17.20 11.11
C GLU A 42 -8.32 -16.39 12.30
N PHE A 43 -9.22 -15.80 13.09
CA PHE A 43 -8.86 -15.05 14.28
C PHE A 43 -8.16 -15.92 15.31
N GLU A 44 -8.74 -17.08 15.64
CA GLU A 44 -8.15 -18.03 16.58
C GLU A 44 -6.81 -18.60 16.05
N ALA A 45 -6.75 -18.94 14.77
CA ALA A 45 -5.52 -19.45 14.14
C ALA A 45 -4.36 -18.45 14.22
N ALA A 46 -4.62 -17.15 14.05
CA ALA A 46 -3.60 -16.10 14.13
C ALA A 46 -3.23 -15.70 15.57
N SER A 47 -4.10 -15.99 16.56
CA SER A 47 -3.99 -15.43 17.91
C SER A 47 -2.72 -15.84 18.65
N ALA A 48 -2.33 -17.11 18.59
CA ALA A 48 -1.15 -17.61 19.31
C ALA A 48 0.16 -16.97 18.78
N GLU A 49 0.30 -16.84 17.47
CA GLU A 49 1.48 -16.24 16.87
C GLU A 49 1.55 -14.73 17.15
N VAL A 50 0.43 -14.02 17.01
CA VAL A 50 0.36 -12.58 17.29
C VAL A 50 0.62 -12.30 18.77
N ALA A 51 0.10 -13.13 19.69
CA ALA A 51 0.40 -13.01 21.12
C ALA A 51 1.90 -13.09 21.40
N GLY A 52 2.61 -14.02 20.76
CA GLY A 52 4.07 -14.13 20.85
C GLY A 52 4.79 -12.88 20.34
N VAL A 53 4.35 -12.33 19.20
CA VAL A 53 4.90 -11.08 18.65
C VAL A 53 4.67 -9.92 19.61
N LEU A 54 3.45 -9.73 20.11
CA LEU A 54 3.11 -8.61 21.00
C LEU A 54 3.86 -8.68 22.33
N ALA A 55 4.01 -9.88 22.91
CA ALA A 55 4.77 -10.09 24.14
C ALA A 55 6.26 -9.72 23.98
N GLY A 56 6.82 -9.91 22.78
CA GLY A 56 8.21 -9.56 22.46
C GLY A 56 8.45 -8.09 22.14
N HIS A 57 7.41 -7.26 22.03
CA HIS A 57 7.51 -5.88 21.54
C HIS A 57 6.77 -4.90 22.47
N PRO A 58 7.44 -4.31 23.48
CA PRO A 58 6.80 -3.44 24.48
C PRO A 58 6.24 -2.13 23.90
N GLY A 59 6.57 -1.79 22.65
CA GLY A 59 5.98 -0.67 21.93
C GLY A 59 4.48 -0.84 21.61
N PHE A 60 3.97 -2.07 21.64
CA PHE A 60 2.53 -2.31 21.57
C PHE A 60 1.92 -2.21 22.95
N ARG A 61 1.02 -1.24 23.18
CA ARG A 61 0.24 -1.20 24.42
C ARG A 61 -0.67 -2.43 24.47
N PRO A 62 -0.53 -3.32 25.48
CA PRO A 62 -1.34 -4.52 25.54
C PRO A 62 -2.82 -4.17 25.79
N GLY A 63 -3.70 -4.91 25.14
CA GLY A 63 -5.16 -4.73 25.26
C GLY A 63 -5.90 -5.55 24.21
N PRO A 64 -7.19 -5.87 24.44
CA PRO A 64 -8.00 -6.67 23.51
C PRO A 64 -8.15 -6.00 22.14
N ASP A 65 -8.12 -4.67 22.11
CA ASP A 65 -8.12 -3.87 20.89
C ASP A 65 -6.83 -4.03 20.09
N THR A 66 -5.68 -4.00 20.75
CA THR A 66 -4.37 -4.16 20.11
C THR A 66 -4.23 -5.56 19.52
N MET A 67 -4.73 -6.59 20.20
CA MET A 67 -4.74 -7.97 19.68
C MET A 67 -5.57 -8.07 18.40
N ALA A 68 -6.82 -7.57 18.42
CA ALA A 68 -7.68 -7.63 17.25
C ALA A 68 -7.13 -6.83 16.06
N ASP A 69 -6.59 -5.63 16.32
CA ASP A 69 -5.94 -4.80 15.31
C ASP A 69 -4.71 -5.51 14.69
N ALA A 70 -3.88 -6.16 15.51
CA ALA A 70 -2.69 -6.89 15.03
C ALA A 70 -3.05 -8.18 14.27
N ILE A 71 -4.09 -8.89 14.70
CA ILE A 71 -4.64 -10.04 13.96
C ILE A 71 -5.20 -9.57 12.61
N ALA A 72 -5.94 -8.47 12.56
CA ALA A 72 -6.46 -7.93 11.30
C ALA A 72 -5.33 -7.67 10.30
N VAL A 73 -4.24 -7.03 10.74
CA VAL A 73 -3.04 -6.83 9.92
C VAL A 73 -2.44 -8.17 9.48
N ARG A 74 -2.28 -9.13 10.40
CA ARG A 74 -1.75 -10.47 10.06
C ARG A 74 -2.56 -11.15 8.96
N LEU A 75 -3.89 -11.12 9.06
CA LEU A 75 -4.79 -11.69 8.06
C LEU A 75 -4.71 -10.95 6.73
N TYR A 76 -4.63 -9.62 6.78
CA TYR A 76 -4.46 -8.77 5.59
C TYR A 76 -3.14 -9.04 4.85
N LEU A 77 -2.05 -9.29 5.57
CA LEU A 77 -0.75 -9.55 4.96
C LEU A 77 -0.66 -10.94 4.30
N GLY A 78 -1.56 -11.86 4.66
CA GLY A 78 -1.72 -13.18 4.05
C GLY A 78 -2.84 -13.25 3.01
N ALA A 79 -3.28 -14.48 2.71
CA ALA A 79 -4.25 -14.77 1.65
C ALA A 79 -5.59 -14.02 1.79
N LEU A 80 -6.08 -13.77 3.02
CA LEU A 80 -7.35 -13.05 3.22
C LEU A 80 -7.30 -11.58 2.75
N GLY A 81 -6.12 -10.98 2.67
CA GLY A 81 -5.99 -9.63 2.14
C GLY A 81 -5.84 -9.57 0.63
N ASP A 82 -5.74 -10.70 -0.06
CA ASP A 82 -5.61 -10.71 -1.52
C ASP A 82 -6.90 -10.15 -2.15
N GLY A 83 -6.73 -9.22 -3.09
CA GLY A 83 -7.86 -8.52 -3.72
C GLY A 83 -8.53 -7.45 -2.85
N LEU A 84 -8.28 -7.38 -1.54
CA LEU A 84 -8.90 -6.37 -0.66
C LEU A 84 -8.65 -4.95 -1.18
N ASP A 85 -7.41 -4.64 -1.55
CA ASP A 85 -7.00 -3.32 -2.04
C ASP A 85 -7.76 -2.96 -3.33
N ALA A 86 -7.97 -3.91 -4.24
CA ALA A 86 -8.74 -3.69 -5.46
C ALA A 86 -10.21 -3.40 -5.17
N VAL A 87 -10.82 -4.09 -4.19
CA VAL A 87 -12.21 -3.85 -3.77
C VAL A 87 -12.34 -2.46 -3.13
N LEU A 88 -11.41 -2.08 -2.25
CA LEU A 88 -11.42 -0.76 -1.60
C LEU A 88 -11.29 0.39 -2.60
N ARG A 89 -10.44 0.23 -3.62
CA ARG A 89 -10.27 1.23 -4.69
C ARG A 89 -11.54 1.46 -5.51
N ASN A 90 -12.45 0.49 -5.56
CA ASN A 90 -13.76 0.70 -6.21
C ASN A 90 -14.63 1.72 -5.48
N GLY A 91 -14.34 2.02 -4.20
CA GLY A 91 -15.06 3.03 -3.43
C GLY A 91 -16.48 2.65 -3.04
N GLU A 92 -16.82 1.36 -3.13
CA GLU A 92 -18.15 0.85 -2.76
C GLU A 92 -18.16 0.39 -1.29
N PRO A 93 -19.23 0.67 -0.53
CA PRO A 93 -19.38 0.14 0.82
C PRO A 93 -19.58 -1.39 0.80
N GLY A 94 -19.27 -2.06 1.90
CA GLY A 94 -19.46 -3.51 2.00
C GLY A 94 -18.70 -4.19 3.15
N PRO A 95 -18.76 -5.53 3.23
CA PRO A 95 -18.14 -6.31 4.31
C PRO A 95 -16.61 -6.18 4.36
N GLN A 96 -15.98 -5.73 3.28
CA GLN A 96 -14.55 -5.40 3.24
C GLN A 96 -14.18 -4.24 4.17
N VAL A 97 -15.10 -3.29 4.40
CA VAL A 97 -14.77 -2.03 5.09
C VAL A 97 -14.50 -2.26 6.58
N PRO A 98 -15.34 -2.98 7.36
CA PRO A 98 -15.03 -3.28 8.76
C PRO A 98 -13.69 -3.98 8.96
N PHE A 99 -13.39 -4.97 8.09
CA PHE A 99 -12.08 -5.63 8.09
C PHE A 99 -10.95 -4.64 7.85
N ALA A 100 -11.03 -3.87 6.77
CA ALA A 100 -9.99 -2.92 6.39
C ALA A 100 -9.79 -1.79 7.42
N ARG A 101 -10.83 -1.36 8.12
CA ARG A 101 -10.70 -0.39 9.23
C ARG A 101 -9.91 -0.95 10.41
N CYS A 102 -10.12 -2.23 10.77
CA CYS A 102 -9.27 -2.90 11.76
C CYS A 102 -7.81 -2.98 11.29
N VAL A 103 -7.58 -3.27 10.00
CA VAL A 103 -6.24 -3.28 9.40
C VAL A 103 -5.58 -1.90 9.52
N SER A 104 -6.27 -0.83 9.15
CA SER A 104 -5.77 0.55 9.30
C SER A 104 -5.46 0.91 10.75
N GLY A 105 -6.31 0.49 11.70
CA GLY A 105 -6.08 0.63 13.13
C GLY A 105 -4.80 -0.06 13.59
N GLY A 106 -4.55 -1.28 13.12
CA GLY A 106 -3.34 -2.04 13.44
C GLY A 106 -2.08 -1.48 12.78
N LEU A 107 -2.12 -1.18 11.49
CA LEU A 107 -1.00 -0.58 10.76
C LEU A 107 -0.58 0.75 11.39
N SER A 108 -1.53 1.57 11.84
CA SER A 108 -1.25 2.85 12.50
C SER A 108 -0.41 2.73 13.78
N ARG A 109 -0.37 1.54 14.41
CA ARG A 109 0.43 1.24 15.60
C ARG A 109 1.85 0.75 15.26
N LEU A 110 2.10 0.41 14.00
CA LEU A 110 3.41 -0.07 13.57
C LEU A 110 4.41 1.09 13.38
N PRO A 111 5.72 0.81 13.48
CA PRO A 111 6.75 1.79 13.20
C PRO A 111 6.57 2.42 11.82
N ALA A 112 6.63 3.74 11.77
CA ALA A 112 6.65 4.48 10.51
C ALA A 112 8.00 4.29 9.81
N TYR A 113 7.97 4.24 8.48
CA TYR A 113 9.11 4.23 7.59
C TYR A 113 9.22 5.58 6.88
N ARG A 114 10.43 6.14 6.89
CA ARG A 114 10.76 7.38 6.18
C ARG A 114 11.92 7.11 5.26
N GLY A 115 11.72 7.33 3.97
CA GLY A 115 12.72 7.04 2.95
C GLY A 115 12.11 6.54 1.64
N ALA A 116 12.99 6.17 0.71
CA ALA A 116 12.61 5.64 -0.59
C ALA A 116 11.97 4.25 -0.46
N THR A 117 10.93 4.01 -1.23
CA THR A 117 10.28 2.72 -1.42
C THR A 117 10.08 2.45 -2.91
N VAL A 118 9.91 1.20 -3.30
CA VAL A 118 9.73 0.79 -4.69
C VAL A 118 8.62 -0.23 -4.84
N LEU A 119 7.85 -0.09 -5.91
CA LEU A 119 6.96 -1.09 -6.48
C LEU A 119 7.13 -1.08 -8.01
N ALA A 120 6.54 -2.06 -8.71
CA ALA A 120 6.70 -2.21 -10.16
C ALA A 120 5.35 -2.31 -10.87
N ALA A 121 5.10 -1.48 -11.87
CA ALA A 121 3.81 -1.43 -12.55
C ALA A 121 3.93 -1.63 -14.07
N GLY A 122 2.85 -2.14 -14.67
CA GLY A 122 2.66 -2.15 -16.11
C GLY A 122 1.97 -0.86 -16.56
N LEU A 123 2.73 0.23 -16.68
CA LEU A 123 2.21 1.50 -17.17
C LEU A 123 2.58 1.72 -18.64
N THR A 124 1.60 2.14 -19.43
CA THR A 124 1.80 2.60 -20.82
C THR A 124 2.32 4.04 -20.85
N ALA A 125 2.72 4.51 -22.04
CA ALA A 125 3.09 5.91 -22.23
C ALA A 125 1.90 6.86 -21.98
N ASP A 126 0.69 6.45 -22.38
CA ASP A 126 -0.54 7.21 -22.17
C ASP A 126 -0.88 7.31 -20.68
N ASP A 127 -0.74 6.21 -19.92
CA ASP A 127 -0.92 6.25 -18.46
C ASP A 127 0.05 7.24 -17.81
N LEU A 128 1.34 7.19 -18.18
CA LEU A 128 2.35 8.10 -17.64
C LEU A 128 2.07 9.55 -18.01
N ALA A 129 1.56 9.81 -19.22
CA ALA A 129 1.16 11.14 -19.65
C ALA A 129 -0.04 11.67 -18.83
N GLU A 130 -1.05 10.84 -18.56
CA GLU A 130 -2.20 11.24 -17.74
C GLU A 130 -1.80 11.46 -16.27
N ILE A 131 -0.98 10.56 -15.70
CA ILE A 131 -0.44 10.70 -14.34
C ILE A 131 0.28 12.05 -14.18
N ARG A 132 1.11 12.44 -15.16
CA ARG A 132 1.84 13.71 -15.14
C ARG A 132 0.92 14.93 -15.05
N GLN A 133 -0.29 14.86 -15.61
CA GLN A 133 -1.25 15.96 -15.59
C GLN A 133 -1.97 16.12 -14.23
N ARG A 134 -2.14 15.05 -13.46
CA ARG A 134 -2.93 15.08 -12.21
C ARG A 134 -2.24 15.74 -11.04
N ARG A 135 -0.90 15.80 -11.03
CA ARG A 135 -0.02 16.32 -9.96
C ARG A 135 -0.14 15.62 -8.60
N ILE A 136 -1.33 15.18 -8.18
CA ILE A 136 -1.61 14.44 -6.95
C ILE A 136 -2.42 13.19 -7.28
N LEU A 137 -2.04 12.07 -6.69
CA LEU A 137 -2.76 10.79 -6.71
C LEU A 137 -3.17 10.44 -5.28
N THR A 138 -4.42 10.07 -5.04
CA THR A 138 -4.86 9.60 -3.71
C THR A 138 -5.34 8.17 -3.83
N ASP A 139 -4.69 7.24 -3.13
CA ASP A 139 -5.08 5.82 -3.13
C ASP A 139 -6.05 5.54 -1.99
N TRP A 140 -7.22 4.97 -2.29
CA TRP A 140 -8.20 4.54 -1.29
C TRP A 140 -8.11 3.05 -0.95
N GLY A 141 -7.22 2.32 -1.62
CA GLY A 141 -6.69 1.05 -1.12
C GLY A 141 -5.45 1.26 -0.24
N PHE A 142 -4.90 0.18 0.29
CA PHE A 142 -3.57 0.22 0.89
C PHE A 142 -2.52 0.13 -0.23
N THR A 143 -1.67 1.15 -0.37
CA THR A 143 -0.53 1.07 -1.30
C THR A 143 0.58 0.24 -0.66
N GLN A 144 1.02 -0.81 -1.34
CA GLN A 144 2.14 -1.64 -0.88
C GLN A 144 3.39 -1.37 -1.70
N ALA A 145 4.51 -1.21 -1.01
CA ALA A 145 5.82 -1.04 -1.59
C ALA A 145 6.88 -1.79 -0.77
N LEU A 146 8.09 -1.90 -1.30
CA LEU A 146 9.23 -2.44 -0.58
C LEU A 146 10.20 -1.30 -0.22
N ALA A 147 10.79 -1.36 0.97
CA ALA A 147 11.89 -0.46 1.36
C ALA A 147 13.22 -0.82 0.65
N GLU A 148 13.35 -2.06 0.20
CA GLU A 148 14.48 -2.57 -0.59
C GLU A 148 13.95 -3.32 -1.83
N PRO A 149 14.52 -3.16 -3.02
CA PRO A 149 14.01 -3.78 -4.23
C PRO A 149 14.17 -5.30 -4.20
N HIS A 150 13.28 -5.95 -4.92
CA HIS A 150 13.30 -7.39 -5.14
C HIS A 150 13.37 -7.70 -6.63
N ALA A 151 14.27 -8.60 -7.03
CA ALA A 151 14.47 -8.94 -8.45
C ALA A 151 13.23 -9.57 -9.11
N GLY A 152 12.33 -10.16 -8.32
CA GLY A 152 11.07 -10.74 -8.79
C GLY A 152 9.95 -9.73 -9.09
N LEU A 153 10.18 -8.42 -8.91
CA LEU A 153 9.17 -7.40 -9.23
C LEU A 153 8.94 -7.29 -10.75
N SER A 154 7.74 -7.65 -11.19
CA SER A 154 7.30 -7.59 -12.58
C SER A 154 6.69 -6.22 -12.94
N GLY A 155 6.91 -5.77 -14.18
CA GLY A 155 6.41 -4.48 -14.66
C GLY A 155 7.40 -3.78 -15.59
N GLY A 156 6.87 -2.92 -16.45
CA GLY A 156 7.68 -2.09 -17.35
C GLY A 156 8.19 -0.80 -16.70
N THR A 157 7.66 -0.43 -15.53
CA THR A 157 7.90 0.85 -14.87
C THR A 157 8.18 0.67 -13.39
N ASP A 158 9.26 1.27 -12.91
CA ASP A 158 9.56 1.39 -11.48
C ASP A 158 8.81 2.58 -10.90
N VAL A 159 8.00 2.32 -9.87
CA VAL A 159 7.29 3.36 -9.13
C VAL A 159 8.01 3.56 -7.81
N LEU A 160 8.64 4.72 -7.69
CA LEU A 160 9.46 5.13 -6.57
C LEU A 160 8.67 6.11 -5.72
N ILE A 161 8.54 5.82 -4.43
CA ILE A 161 7.77 6.67 -3.51
C ILE A 161 8.67 7.10 -2.37
N TRP A 162 8.75 8.39 -2.12
CA TRP A 162 9.33 8.90 -0.88
C TRP A 162 8.28 8.88 0.22
N SER A 163 8.49 7.99 1.19
CA SER A 163 7.60 7.81 2.33
C SER A 163 7.91 8.79 3.46
N LEU A 164 6.86 9.32 4.07
CA LEU A 164 6.88 10.05 5.34
C LEU A 164 6.23 9.25 6.46
N SER A 165 5.28 8.35 6.16
CA SER A 165 4.45 7.67 7.15
C SER A 165 4.12 6.19 6.91
N ALA A 166 4.57 5.57 5.80
CA ALA A 166 4.31 4.15 5.52
C ALA A 166 4.68 3.25 6.71
N ARG A 167 3.99 2.13 6.88
CA ARG A 167 4.10 1.27 8.07
C ARG A 167 4.92 0.03 7.78
N ARG A 168 5.99 -0.20 8.54
CA ARG A 168 6.81 -1.42 8.43
C ARG A 168 6.04 -2.62 8.97
N THR A 169 5.82 -3.64 8.14
CA THR A 169 4.99 -4.79 8.49
C THR A 169 5.77 -5.98 9.02
N ARG A 170 7.12 -5.95 8.97
CA ARG A 170 8.03 -7.05 9.35
C ARG A 170 7.63 -7.84 10.59
N LEU A 171 7.11 -7.19 11.62
CA LEU A 171 6.70 -7.83 12.88
C LEU A 171 5.51 -8.77 12.73
N LEU A 172 4.63 -8.52 11.76
CA LEU A 172 3.38 -9.25 11.55
C LEU A 172 3.37 -10.02 10.22
N GLU A 173 4.46 -9.98 9.46
CA GLU A 173 4.61 -10.70 8.19
C GLU A 173 4.37 -12.22 8.36
N PRO A 174 3.53 -12.83 7.50
CA PRO A 174 3.30 -14.26 7.52
C PRO A 174 4.58 -15.07 7.33
N ARG A 175 4.55 -16.33 7.77
CA ARG A 175 5.67 -17.27 7.65
C ARG A 175 5.56 -18.17 6.43
N ASP A 176 4.59 -17.90 5.55
CA ASP A 176 4.27 -18.66 4.35
C ASP A 176 4.67 -17.90 3.08
N GLY A 177 4.11 -18.29 1.93
CA GLY A 177 4.38 -17.68 0.63
C GLY A 177 3.97 -16.21 0.51
N HIS A 178 3.23 -15.64 1.45
CA HIS A 178 2.84 -14.22 1.47
C HIS A 178 3.83 -13.32 2.23
N ARG A 179 4.91 -13.88 2.79
CA ARG A 179 5.94 -13.12 3.52
C ARG A 179 6.63 -12.08 2.64
N ALA A 180 6.85 -10.87 3.16
CA ALA A 180 7.71 -9.87 2.53
C ALA A 180 8.49 -9.04 3.59
N ASP A 181 9.80 -9.27 3.68
CA ASP A 181 10.63 -8.77 4.78
C ASP A 181 10.76 -7.25 4.87
N ASP A 182 10.75 -6.58 3.71
CA ASP A 182 10.90 -5.12 3.58
C ASP A 182 9.61 -4.44 3.14
N ARG A 183 8.46 -5.12 3.29
CA ARG A 183 7.15 -4.53 2.99
C ARG A 183 6.88 -3.33 3.89
N VAL A 184 6.44 -2.27 3.23
CA VAL A 184 5.83 -1.10 3.85
C VAL A 184 4.46 -0.86 3.24
N VAL A 185 3.53 -0.40 4.06
CA VAL A 185 2.14 -0.18 3.66
C VAL A 185 1.73 1.25 3.96
N PHE A 186 1.28 1.96 2.93
CA PHE A 186 0.61 3.26 3.07
C PHE A 186 -0.88 3.04 3.35
N LEU A 187 -1.46 3.91 4.16
CA LEU A 187 -2.86 3.76 4.57
C LEU A 187 -3.81 4.25 3.46
N PRO A 188 -5.06 3.76 3.45
CA PRO A 188 -6.11 4.30 2.59
C PRO A 188 -6.26 5.81 2.79
N GLY A 189 -6.42 6.55 1.70
CA GLY A 189 -6.48 8.01 1.66
C GLY A 189 -5.12 8.70 1.64
N THR A 190 -3.99 7.98 1.57
CA THR A 190 -2.69 8.62 1.39
C THR A 190 -2.61 9.30 0.01
N SER A 191 -2.21 10.57 0.01
CA SER A 191 -1.97 11.36 -1.19
C SER A 191 -0.48 11.38 -1.54
N PHE A 192 -0.20 11.27 -2.83
CA PHE A 192 1.12 11.22 -3.41
C PHE A 192 1.23 12.27 -4.50
N LYS A 193 2.24 13.13 -4.39
CA LYS A 193 2.58 14.09 -5.42
C LYS A 193 3.43 13.45 -6.50
N VAL A 194 3.07 13.69 -7.75
CA VAL A 194 3.85 13.30 -8.93
C VAL A 194 5.00 14.29 -9.08
N LEU A 195 6.22 13.78 -8.92
CA LEU A 195 7.44 14.57 -9.08
C LEU A 195 7.95 14.51 -10.52
N ASP A 196 7.96 13.30 -11.08
CA ASP A 196 8.41 13.05 -12.45
C ASP A 196 7.84 11.71 -12.95
N ALA A 197 7.69 11.59 -14.27
CA ALA A 197 7.22 10.41 -14.96
C ALA A 197 7.98 10.28 -16.28
N ALA A 198 8.76 9.22 -16.43
CA ALA A 198 9.58 8.93 -17.59
C ALA A 198 9.15 7.60 -18.23
N GLU A 199 8.97 7.63 -19.55
CA GLU A 199 8.61 6.44 -20.33
C GLU A 199 9.76 5.42 -20.35
N PRO A 200 9.44 4.12 -20.53
CA PRO A 200 10.47 3.11 -20.77
C PRO A 200 11.27 3.43 -22.04
N GLY A 201 12.58 3.22 -21.97
CA GLY A 201 13.50 3.37 -23.09
C GLY A 201 14.03 2.01 -23.59
N PRO A 202 14.82 1.97 -24.67
CA PRO A 202 15.45 0.73 -25.13
C PRO A 202 16.29 0.07 -24.03
N GLY A 203 15.83 -1.08 -23.52
CA GLY A 203 16.50 -1.82 -22.44
C GLY A 203 16.37 -1.17 -21.05
N MET A 204 15.52 -0.16 -20.87
CA MET A 204 15.32 0.53 -19.60
C MET A 204 13.84 0.56 -19.21
N ARG A 205 13.56 0.19 -17.95
CA ARG A 205 12.23 0.38 -17.35
C ARG A 205 11.89 1.86 -17.27
N GLY A 206 10.62 2.19 -17.45
CA GLY A 206 10.07 3.52 -17.17
C GLY A 206 10.21 3.85 -15.69
N ARG A 207 9.98 5.11 -15.32
CA ARG A 207 10.04 5.55 -13.93
C ARG A 207 8.88 6.47 -13.60
N LEU A 208 8.29 6.27 -12.43
CA LEU A 208 7.34 7.20 -11.83
C LEU A 208 7.87 7.57 -10.44
N LEU A 209 8.12 8.85 -10.22
CA LEU A 209 8.65 9.39 -8.97
C LEU A 209 7.52 10.08 -8.22
N LEU A 210 7.23 9.59 -7.02
CA LEU A 210 6.17 10.07 -6.16
C LEU A 210 6.72 10.50 -4.81
N ARG A 211 6.06 11.46 -4.18
CA ARG A 211 6.31 11.86 -2.79
C ARG A 211 5.02 11.81 -2.00
N GLU A 212 5.04 11.16 -0.84
CA GLU A 212 3.93 11.25 0.10
C GLU A 212 3.73 12.72 0.54
N VAL A 213 2.48 13.17 0.46
CA VAL A 213 2.06 14.50 0.91
C VAL A 213 1.67 14.42 2.37
N ALA A 214 2.19 15.31 3.21
CA ALA A 214 1.80 15.33 4.62
C ALA A 214 0.33 15.78 4.73
N ALA A 215 -0.41 15.26 5.73
CA ALA A 215 -1.84 15.51 5.88
C ALA A 215 -2.19 17.01 6.06
N ASP A 216 -1.26 17.80 6.57
CA ASP A 216 -1.37 19.25 6.80
C ASP A 216 -0.61 20.08 5.75
N GLU A 217 -0.04 19.45 4.72
CA GLU A 217 0.68 20.15 3.67
C GLU A 217 -0.32 20.95 2.80
N PRO A 218 -0.20 22.29 2.74
CA PRO A 218 -1.05 23.08 1.88
C PRO A 218 -0.72 22.80 0.40
N ASP A 219 -1.74 22.77 -0.46
CA ASP A 219 -1.55 22.62 -1.91
C ASP A 219 -0.84 23.86 -2.48
N ARG A 220 0.48 23.80 -2.48
CA ARG A 220 1.39 24.87 -2.88
C ARG A 220 2.22 24.44 -4.09
N GLY A 221 1.59 24.06 -5.20
CA GLY A 221 2.28 23.86 -6.49
C GLY A 221 3.60 23.08 -6.33
N HIS A 222 4.68 23.49 -6.99
CA HIS A 222 6.05 22.96 -6.78
C HIS A 222 6.73 23.61 -5.56
N VAL A 223 7.44 22.84 -4.75
CA VAL A 223 8.23 23.32 -3.62
C VAL A 223 9.67 22.77 -3.66
N PRO A 224 10.68 23.46 -3.09
CA PRO A 224 12.08 22.97 -3.11
C PRO A 224 12.29 21.57 -2.52
N PHE A 225 11.40 21.16 -1.61
CA PHE A 225 11.42 19.80 -1.06
C PHE A 225 11.14 18.71 -2.10
N ASP A 226 10.43 19.04 -3.19
CA ASP A 226 10.16 18.13 -4.30
C ASP A 226 11.45 17.75 -5.03
N ASP A 227 12.28 18.75 -5.36
CA ASP A 227 13.55 18.54 -6.06
C ASP A 227 14.54 17.72 -5.21
N LEU A 228 14.60 18.02 -3.90
CA LEU A 228 15.41 17.24 -2.95
C LEU A 228 14.94 15.79 -2.87
N THR A 229 13.63 15.58 -2.89
CA THR A 229 13.03 14.25 -2.84
C THR A 229 13.29 13.48 -4.13
N ALA A 230 13.09 14.09 -5.29
CA ALA A 230 13.40 13.49 -6.59
C ALA A 230 14.87 13.06 -6.67
N ALA A 231 15.79 13.94 -6.25
CA ALA A 231 17.22 13.61 -6.19
C ALA A 231 17.52 12.47 -5.20
N ALA A 232 16.82 12.41 -4.05
CA ALA A 232 16.99 11.32 -3.10
C ALA A 232 16.50 9.98 -3.65
N LEU A 233 15.36 9.96 -4.35
CA LEU A 233 14.85 8.75 -5.01
C LEU A 233 15.77 8.27 -6.13
N HIS A 234 16.32 9.18 -6.94
CA HIS A 234 17.33 8.82 -7.93
C HIS A 234 18.57 8.19 -7.30
N ARG A 235 19.07 8.75 -6.19
CA ARG A 235 20.21 8.17 -5.46
C ARG A 235 19.88 6.79 -4.89
N ALA A 236 18.67 6.57 -4.39
CA ALA A 236 18.25 5.27 -3.87
C ALA A 236 18.31 4.18 -4.96
N VAL A 237 17.86 4.49 -6.18
CA VAL A 237 17.95 3.57 -7.32
C VAL A 237 19.41 3.19 -7.63
N GLU A 238 20.33 4.15 -7.61
CA GLU A 238 21.74 3.87 -7.85
C GLU A 238 22.36 3.03 -6.72
N GLN A 239 21.95 3.27 -5.46
CA GLN A 239 22.39 2.47 -4.32
C GLN A 239 21.89 1.02 -4.39
N TRP A 240 20.66 0.81 -4.82
CA TRP A 240 20.07 -0.52 -4.97
C TRP A 240 20.70 -1.36 -6.08
N ARG A 241 21.41 -0.74 -7.02
CA ARG A 241 22.22 -1.46 -8.02
C ARG A 241 23.50 -2.05 -7.43
N ALA A 242 23.94 -1.55 -6.26
CA ALA A 242 25.08 -2.13 -5.57
C ALA A 242 24.73 -3.52 -5.02
N PRO A 243 25.70 -4.47 -4.95
CA PRO A 243 25.45 -5.77 -4.35
C PRO A 243 25.00 -5.65 -2.89
N GLY A 244 23.76 -6.03 -2.61
CA GLY A 244 23.17 -6.08 -1.27
C GLY A 244 22.66 -7.48 -0.93
N LEU A 245 22.28 -7.69 0.33
CA LEU A 245 21.53 -8.89 0.71
C LEU A 245 20.15 -8.82 0.03
N PRO A 246 19.71 -9.89 -0.66
CA PRO A 246 18.42 -9.88 -1.31
C PRO A 246 17.30 -9.77 -0.26
N SER A 247 16.37 -8.85 -0.49
CA SER A 247 15.10 -8.84 0.24
C SER A 247 14.39 -10.18 0.06
N VAL A 248 13.67 -10.65 1.07
CA VAL A 248 12.88 -11.89 0.97
C VAL A 248 11.43 -11.52 0.68
N VAL A 249 10.96 -11.88 -0.50
CA VAL A 249 9.55 -11.76 -0.89
C VAL A 249 9.05 -13.11 -1.40
N GLY A 250 8.07 -13.68 -0.69
CA GLY A 250 7.43 -14.92 -1.07
C GLY A 250 6.64 -14.76 -2.37
N PRO A 251 6.51 -15.84 -3.18
CA PRO A 251 5.92 -15.76 -4.51
C PRO A 251 4.45 -15.31 -4.49
N ALA A 252 3.69 -15.66 -3.44
CA ALA A 252 2.29 -15.24 -3.31
C ALA A 252 2.16 -13.74 -2.99
N ALA A 253 3.20 -13.09 -2.45
CA ALA A 253 3.19 -11.66 -2.14
C ALA A 253 3.52 -10.76 -3.34
N LEU A 254 4.22 -11.26 -4.36
CA LEU A 254 4.79 -10.44 -5.44
C LEU A 254 3.74 -9.57 -6.15
N HIS A 255 2.55 -10.12 -6.38
CA HIS A 255 1.46 -9.43 -7.08
C HIS A 255 0.98 -8.16 -6.36
N ARG A 256 1.21 -8.04 -5.04
CA ARG A 256 0.77 -6.91 -4.22
C ARG A 256 1.60 -5.65 -4.45
N PHE A 257 2.79 -5.79 -5.02
CA PHE A 257 3.72 -4.69 -5.32
C PHE A 257 3.59 -4.20 -6.76
N THR A 258 2.36 -4.19 -7.30
CA THR A 258 2.10 -3.81 -8.69
C THR A 258 1.09 -2.69 -8.91
N ALA A 259 0.31 -2.37 -7.89
CA ALA A 259 -0.74 -1.36 -7.98
C ALA A 259 -0.18 0.06 -7.83
N VAL A 260 -0.44 0.91 -8.82
CA VAL A 260 -0.08 2.34 -8.77
C VAL A 260 -1.09 3.08 -7.90
N PRO A 261 -0.63 3.88 -6.92
CA PRO A 261 -1.54 4.58 -6.03
C PRO A 261 -2.47 5.53 -6.81
N GLY A 262 -3.75 5.54 -6.43
CA GLY A 262 -4.75 6.45 -7.01
C GLY A 262 -5.29 6.04 -8.38
N MET A 263 -4.81 4.94 -8.96
CA MET A 263 -5.40 4.34 -10.16
C MET A 263 -6.33 3.18 -9.79
N PHE A 264 -7.34 2.89 -10.61
CA PHE A 264 -8.05 1.63 -10.50
C PHE A 264 -7.17 0.48 -11.00
N PRO A 265 -7.37 -0.76 -10.51
CA PRO A 265 -6.68 -1.92 -11.07
C PRO A 265 -6.96 -2.00 -12.57
N ALA A 266 -5.91 -2.22 -13.38
CA ALA A 266 -6.10 -2.51 -14.78
C ALA A 266 -7.01 -3.75 -14.91
N VAL A 267 -8.11 -3.63 -15.66
CA VAL A 267 -8.93 -4.79 -16.01
C VAL A 267 -8.08 -5.65 -16.94
N PRO A 268 -7.84 -6.94 -16.65
CA PRO A 268 -7.15 -7.81 -17.59
C PRO A 268 -7.93 -7.84 -18.90
N THR A 269 -7.33 -7.34 -19.98
CA THR A 269 -7.82 -7.63 -21.33
C THR A 269 -7.55 -9.11 -21.58
N GLY A 270 -8.60 -9.92 -21.57
CA GLY A 270 -8.54 -11.35 -21.91
C GLY A 270 -8.21 -11.63 -23.36
#